data_AF-A0A945TF45-F1
#
_entry.id   AF-A0A945TF45-F1
#
_cell.length_a   1.000
_cell.length_b   1.000
_cell.length_c   1.000
_cell.angle_alpha   90.00
_cell.angle_beta   90.00
_cell.angle_gamma   90.00
#
_symmetry.space_group_name_H-M   'P 1'
#
loop_
_entity.id
_entity.type
_entity.pdbx_description
1 polymer ?
#
loop_
_entity_poly.entity_id
_entity_poly.type
_entity_poly.pdbx_seq_one_letter_code
_entity_poly.pdbx_strand_id
1 'polypeptide(L)' 'MVFKEIPAGAATSVWMATSPDLEGVGGQYAQDCGLVEPDAADAGTGGWAKWAQGTDDARRLWSMSEEMLGETFDV' A
#
# COMPACT_ATOMS: atom_id res chain seq x y z
N MET A 1 -10.46 -18.86 11.65
CA MET A 1 -9.90 -17.52 11.41
C MET A 1 -10.53 -16.59 12.44
N VAL A 2 -9.71 -15.89 13.22
CA VAL A 2 -10.20 -14.95 14.25
C VAL A 2 -10.01 -13.55 13.70
N PHE A 3 -11.06 -12.72 13.74
CA PHE A 3 -10.96 -11.33 13.31
C PHE A 3 -10.21 -10.51 14.35
N LYS A 4 -9.45 -9.52 13.88
CA LYS A 4 -8.85 -8.52 14.75
C LYS A 4 -9.95 -7.64 15.36
N GLU A 5 -9.71 -7.17 16.57
CA GLU A 5 -10.52 -6.10 17.16
C GLU A 5 -10.43 -4.82 16.32
N ILE A 6 -11.47 -3.99 16.36
CA ILE A 6 -11.56 -2.75 15.56
C ILE A 6 -10.30 -1.87 15.71
N PRO A 7 -9.78 -1.60 16.93
CA PRO A 7 -8.56 -0.80 17.07
C PRO A 7 -7.34 -1.42 16.39
N ALA A 8 -7.21 -2.75 16.45
CA ALA A 8 -6.12 -3.46 15.79
C ALA A 8 -6.26 -3.48 14.26
N GLY A 9 -7.49 -3.43 13.73
CA GLY A 9 -7.74 -3.27 12.30
C GLY A 9 -7.34 -1.89 11.77
N ALA A 10 -7.52 -0.84 12.57
CA ALA A 10 -7.17 0.53 12.18
C ALA A 10 -5.69 0.89 12.44
N ALA A 11 -4.99 0.13 13.28
CA ALA A 11 -3.68 0.48 13.82
C ALA A 11 -2.64 0.81 12.74
N THR A 12 -2.50 -0.01 11.69
CA THR A 12 -1.52 0.22 10.62
C THR A 12 -1.79 1.54 9.88
N SER A 13 -3.05 1.84 9.56
CA SER A 13 -3.40 3.09 8.87
C SER A 13 -3.11 4.31 9.74
N VAL A 14 -3.42 4.23 11.04
CA VAL A 14 -3.11 5.32 12.00
C VAL A 14 -1.60 5.52 12.12
N TRP A 15 -0.84 4.43 12.25
CA TRP A 15 0.62 4.48 12.30
C TRP A 15 1.21 5.10 11.01
N MET A 16 0.76 4.66 9.83
CA MET A 16 1.21 5.23 8.55
C MET A 16 0.95 6.74 8.44
N ALA A 17 -0.17 7.21 8.97
CA ALA A 17 -0.56 8.61 8.88
C ALA A 17 0.13 9.52 9.91
N THR A 18 0.67 8.97 11.00
CA THR A 18 1.07 9.78 12.17
C THR A 18 2.45 9.46 12.73
N SER A 19 3.09 8.36 12.33
CA SER A 19 4.39 7.96 12.87
C SER A 19 5.52 8.90 12.40
N PRO A 20 6.30 9.49 13.31
CA PRO A 20 7.50 10.25 12.96
C PRO A 20 8.54 9.42 12.21
N ASP A 21 8.56 8.09 12.40
CA ASP A 21 9.48 7.18 11.72
C ASP A 21 9.29 7.13 10.20
N LEU A 22 8.17 7.68 9.69
CA LEU A 22 7.83 7.73 8.28
C LEU A 22 8.02 9.11 7.66
N GLU A 23 8.58 10.08 8.39
CA GLU A 23 8.90 11.39 7.84
C GLU A 23 9.85 11.24 6.63
N GLY A 24 9.41 11.74 5.47
CA GLY A 24 10.16 11.61 4.21
C GLY A 24 10.13 10.22 3.57
N VAL A 25 9.40 9.26 4.14
CA VAL A 25 9.26 7.90 3.58
C VAL A 25 7.92 7.79 2.84
N GLY A 26 7.99 7.67 1.51
CA GLY A 26 6.82 7.47 0.64
C GLY A 26 6.95 6.23 -0.22
N GLY A 27 5.84 5.75 -0.78
CA GLY A 27 5.83 4.66 -1.77
C GLY A 27 6.11 3.26 -1.22
N GLN A 28 5.98 3.07 0.10
CA GLN A 28 6.24 1.78 0.77
C GLN A 28 4.94 1.12 1.24
N TYR A 29 4.98 -0.21 1.38
CA TYR A 29 3.90 -1.00 1.97
C TYR A 29 4.11 -1.22 3.46
N ALA A 30 3.01 -1.31 4.22
CA ALA A 30 3.05 -1.54 5.65
C ALA A 30 2.05 -2.63 6.07
N GLN A 31 2.43 -3.38 7.10
CA GLN A 31 1.62 -4.38 7.76
C GLN A 31 1.97 -4.37 9.25
N ASP A 32 0.97 -4.59 10.11
CA ASP A 32 1.16 -4.72 11.57
C ASP A 32 2.03 -3.59 12.19
N CYS A 33 1.75 -2.34 11.81
CA CYS A 33 2.48 -1.13 12.24
C CYS A 33 3.99 -1.14 11.91
N GLY A 34 4.38 -1.76 10.80
CA GLY A 34 5.74 -1.72 10.29
C GLY A 34 5.79 -1.76 8.77
N LEU A 35 6.88 -1.24 8.19
CA LEU A 35 7.15 -1.42 6.77
C LEU A 35 7.46 -2.90 6.48
N VAL A 36 7.04 -3.36 5.30
CA VAL A 36 7.23 -4.76 4.91
C VAL A 36 7.90 -4.89 3.54
N GLU A 37 8.71 -5.93 3.44
CA GLU A 37 9.33 -6.38 2.20
C GLU A 37 8.32 -7.15 1.32
N PRO A 38 8.60 -7.31 0.02
CA PRO A 38 7.74 -8.11 -0.84
C PRO A 38 7.69 -9.57 -0.39
N ASP A 39 6.53 -10.20 -0.58
CA ASP A 39 6.34 -11.63 -0.32
C ASP A 39 7.21 -12.43 -1.29
N ALA A 40 8.34 -12.93 -0.79
CA ALA A 40 9.30 -13.66 -1.60
C ALA A 40 8.72 -14.96 -2.19
N ALA A 41 7.75 -15.58 -1.51
CA ALA A 41 7.12 -16.82 -1.94
C ALA A 41 5.79 -16.61 -2.67
N ASP A 42 5.27 -15.38 -2.68
CA ASP A 42 3.93 -15.03 -3.16
C ASP A 42 2.86 -15.96 -2.54
N ALA A 43 3.06 -16.34 -1.27
CA ALA A 43 2.24 -17.29 -0.52
C ALA A 43 1.07 -16.64 0.21
N GLY A 44 1.00 -15.30 0.22
CA GLY A 44 -0.05 -14.53 0.87
C GLY A 44 0.02 -14.55 2.40
N THR A 45 1.19 -14.84 2.96
CA THR A 45 1.41 -14.97 4.41
C THR A 45 1.95 -13.70 5.07
N GLY A 46 2.29 -12.68 4.28
CA GLY A 46 2.76 -11.38 4.74
C GLY A 46 3.63 -10.69 3.69
N GLY A 47 3.73 -9.36 3.77
CA GLY A 47 4.39 -8.56 2.74
C GLY A 47 3.46 -8.21 1.57
N TRP A 48 4.03 -7.63 0.52
CA TRP A 48 3.28 -7.21 -0.67
C TRP A 48 3.69 -8.03 -1.90
N ALA A 49 2.76 -8.22 -2.83
CA ALA A 49 3.02 -9.01 -4.03
C ALA A 49 4.04 -8.29 -4.93
N LYS A 50 5.07 -8.98 -5.44
CA LYS A 50 6.19 -8.34 -6.15
C LYS A 50 5.79 -7.46 -7.34
N TRP A 51 4.67 -7.76 -7.99
CA TRP A 51 4.14 -7.00 -9.12
C TRP A 51 3.39 -5.72 -8.69
N ALA A 52 3.16 -5.51 -7.39
CA ALA A 52 2.42 -4.35 -6.89
C ALA A 52 3.27 -3.07 -6.84
N GLN A 53 4.61 -3.18 -6.86
CA GLN A 53 5.53 -2.04 -6.90
C GLN A 53 6.40 -2.12 -8.16
N GLY A 54 6.51 -1.01 -8.91
CA GLY A 54 7.24 -0.95 -10.20
C GLY A 54 6.31 -1.21 -11.40
N THR A 55 5.64 -0.17 -11.88
CA THR A 55 5.86 0.60 -13.13
C THR A 55 5.53 -0.10 -14.46
N ASP A 56 5.03 0.73 -15.37
CA ASP A 56 4.23 0.46 -16.59
C ASP A 56 2.79 0.05 -16.31
N ASP A 57 2.53 -1.03 -15.58
CA ASP A 57 1.13 -1.39 -15.26
C ASP A 57 0.47 -0.36 -14.34
N ALA A 58 1.19 0.16 -13.35
CA ALA A 58 0.70 1.25 -12.50
C ALA A 58 0.39 2.53 -13.31
N ARG A 59 1.23 2.88 -14.28
CA ARG A 59 1.01 4.04 -15.16
C ARG A 59 -0.19 3.83 -16.07
N ARG A 60 -0.27 2.65 -16.69
CA ARG A 60 -1.39 2.25 -17.54
C ARG A 60 -2.71 2.28 -16.75
N LEU A 61 -2.70 1.77 -15.52
CA LEU A 61 -3.86 1.80 -14.65
C LEU A 61 -4.26 3.23 -14.28
N TRP A 62 -3.29 4.11 -14.01
CA TRP A 62 -3.57 5.52 -13.75
C TRP A 62 -4.24 6.19 -14.95
N SER A 63 -3.65 6.09 -16.15
CA SER A 63 -4.22 6.69 -17.36
C SER A 63 -5.62 6.15 -17.69
N MET A 64 -5.85 4.84 -17.52
CA MET A 64 -7.19 4.26 -17.67
C MET A 64 -8.18 4.83 -16.64
N SER A 65 -7.74 5.06 -15.41
CA SER A 65 -8.59 5.62 -14.35
C SER A 65 -8.98 7.07 -14.64
N GLU A 66 -8.04 7.87 -15.14
CA GLU A 66 -8.28 9.24 -15.61
C GLU A 66 -9.31 9.27 -16.75
N GLU A 67 -9.17 8.40 -17.75
CA GLU A 67 -10.14 8.27 -18.85
C GLU A 67 -11.53 7.88 -18.35
N MET A 68 -11.62 6.90 -17.45
CA MET A 68 -12.89 6.41 -16.91
C MET A 68 -13.61 7.46 -16.06
N LEU A 69 -12.86 8.29 -15.34
CA LEU A 69 -13.40 9.33 -14.46
C LEU A 69 -13.60 10.66 -15.19
N GLY A 70 -12.99 10.86 -16.35
CA GLY A 70 -12.99 12.14 -17.06
C GLY A 70 -12.18 13.22 -16.36
N GLU A 71 -11.20 12.83 -15.54
CA GLU A 71 -10.36 13.73 -14.72
C GLU A 71 -8.90 13.61 -15.15
N THR A 72 -8.09 14.62 -14.86
CA THR A 72 -6.63 14.57 -15.12
C THR A 72 -5.89 15.20 -13.95
N PHE A 73 -4.85 14.51 -13.48
CA PHE A 73 -4.05 14.92 -12.35
C PHE A 73 -2.63 15.23 -12.81
N ASP A 74 -2.13 16.41 -12.44
CA ASP A 74 -0.72 16.78 -12.60
C ASP A 74 0.02 16.37 -11.32
N VAL A 75 0.55 15.14 -11.33
CA VAL A 75 1.23 14.47 -10.20
C VAL A 75 2.71 14.26 -10.48
#